data_AF-A0A9D6J1M2-F1
#
_entry.id   AF-A0A9D6J1M2-F1
#
_cell.length_a   1.000
_cell.length_b   1.000
_cell.length_c   1.000
_cell.angle_alpha   90.00
_cell.angle_beta   90.00
_cell.angle_gamma   90.00
#
_symmetry.space_group_name_H-M   'P 1'
#
loop_
_entity.id
_entity.type
_entity.pdbx_description
1 polymer ?
#
loop_
_entity_poly.entity_id
_entity_poly.type
_entity_poly.pdbx_seq_one_letter_code
_entity_poly.pdbx_strand_id
1 'polypeptide(L)'
;MSVHSDLHTRTLSVETRAAGDDCLAVRAELRDVRHVDLPVYLGVAHPAGVVHHMTLDLEVDRELTIRAVDARMGSIPFEPSAKTRGEGCRNVLPSYQRLVGTPLDADYPLRVLETVGGRLGCFHILALAQCLPLAVRAASARLCAAAVRLPRGARAGVEDSCAPWRADSPRWAEAREGAGGGFGDFRRRLCVRAFADARRALGMTAELADETAGGVHRGASLTLGLALPEFTILCAEGRLLGEPFSECGVTLAGVAALEGLSIVKGFTAAALARVGGSAGCAHLSALVIALAPVVPQAAGALAGLLRLAPEQMRRERAGNPQLDSCHMWRADGPLVDLEDPRRASPRAGETV
;
A
#
# COMPACT_ATOMS: atom_id res chain seq x y z
N MET A 1 10.81 -3.12 30.81
CA MET A 1 10.92 -2.59 29.43
C MET A 1 10.79 -3.77 28.48
N SER A 2 9.87 -3.70 27.51
CA SER A 2 9.71 -4.78 26.51
C SER A 2 10.84 -4.72 25.48
N VAL A 3 11.57 -5.81 25.30
CA VAL A 3 12.64 -5.90 24.28
C VAL A 3 12.00 -6.30 22.96
N HIS A 4 11.62 -5.30 22.16
CA HIS A 4 11.18 -5.49 20.79
C HIS A 4 12.38 -5.49 19.86
N SER A 5 12.49 -6.50 19.00
CA SER A 5 13.45 -6.50 17.89
C SER A 5 12.75 -6.03 16.63
N ASP A 6 13.12 -4.85 16.12
CA ASP A 6 12.64 -4.37 14.83
C ASP A 6 13.07 -5.32 13.71
N LEU A 7 12.13 -5.68 12.85
CA LEU A 7 12.34 -6.62 11.73
C LEU A 7 12.34 -5.87 10.40
N HIS A 8 11.34 -5.01 10.22
CA HIS A 8 11.10 -4.28 8.99
C HIS A 8 10.45 -2.92 9.27
N THR A 9 10.72 -1.94 8.41
CA THR A 9 10.02 -0.66 8.38
C THR A 9 9.73 -0.25 6.95
N ARG A 10 8.46 -0.01 6.66
CA ARG A 10 8.02 0.65 5.43
C ARG A 10 7.71 2.10 5.74
N THR A 11 8.24 3.02 4.95
CA THR A 11 7.77 4.40 4.91
C THR A 11 7.15 4.66 3.54
N LEU A 12 5.97 5.27 3.53
CA LEU A 12 5.33 5.80 2.32
C LEU A 12 5.08 7.30 2.54
N SER A 13 5.40 8.12 1.55
CA SER A 13 5.01 9.53 1.52
C SER A 13 4.27 9.85 0.23
N VAL A 14 3.37 10.83 0.30
CA VAL A 14 2.77 11.48 -0.86
C VAL A 14 2.83 12.99 -0.60
N GLU A 15 3.54 13.71 -1.44
CA GLU A 15 3.60 15.18 -1.45
C GLU A 15 2.88 15.69 -2.69
N THR A 16 2.15 16.78 -2.55
CA THR A 16 1.40 17.40 -3.63
C THR A 16 1.67 18.89 -3.64
N ARG A 17 1.81 19.49 -4.83
CA ARG A 17 2.03 20.93 -5.02
C ARG A 17 1.30 21.40 -6.27
N ALA A 18 0.79 22.63 -6.26
CA ALA A 18 0.22 23.24 -7.47
C ALA A 18 1.30 23.39 -8.55
N ALA A 19 0.98 23.00 -9.78
CA ALA A 19 1.86 23.02 -10.94
C ALA A 19 1.24 23.90 -12.04
N GLY A 20 1.19 25.20 -11.77
CA GLY A 20 0.35 26.14 -12.54
C GLY A 20 -1.13 26.06 -12.15
N ASP A 21 -1.98 26.71 -12.92
CA ASP A 21 -3.38 26.94 -12.57
C ASP A 21 -4.26 25.67 -12.69
N ASP A 22 -3.89 24.76 -13.59
CA ASP A 22 -4.73 23.65 -14.07
C ASP A 22 -4.17 22.25 -13.75
N CYS A 23 -3.03 22.17 -13.06
CA CYS A 23 -2.37 20.90 -12.77
C CYS A 23 -1.84 20.81 -11.32
N LEU A 24 -1.83 19.60 -10.78
CA LEU A 24 -1.20 19.22 -9.52
C LEU A 24 -0.03 18.28 -9.79
N ALA A 25 1.17 18.65 -9.34
CA ALA A 25 2.28 17.72 -9.25
C ALA A 25 2.10 16.86 -7.99
N VAL A 26 2.26 15.54 -8.14
CA VAL A 26 2.16 14.55 -7.07
C VAL A 26 3.47 13.77 -7.06
N ARG A 27 4.15 13.73 -5.91
CA ARG A 27 5.37 12.95 -5.70
C ARG A 27 5.10 11.92 -4.62
N ALA A 28 5.17 10.64 -4.95
CA ALA A 28 5.01 9.56 -3.98
C ALA A 28 6.28 8.71 -3.89
N GLU A 29 6.70 8.37 -2.67
CA GLU A 29 7.88 7.56 -2.39
C GLU A 29 7.53 6.42 -1.44
N LEU A 30 8.05 5.22 -1.70
CA LEU A 30 8.01 4.07 -0.79
C LEU A 30 9.43 3.58 -0.54
N ARG A 31 9.78 3.43 0.74
CA ARG A 31 11.06 2.90 1.19
C ARG A 31 10.86 1.78 2.20
N ASP A 32 11.28 0.57 1.84
CA ASP A 32 11.28 -0.61 2.70
C ASP A 32 12.70 -0.85 3.22
N VAL A 33 12.84 -0.85 4.55
CA VAL A 33 14.09 -1.14 5.26
C VAL A 33 13.92 -2.42 6.06
N ARG A 34 14.85 -3.36 5.89
CA ARG A 34 14.97 -4.55 6.74
C ARG A 34 16.05 -4.28 7.79
N HIS A 35 15.77 -4.59 9.05
CA HIS A 35 16.67 -4.27 10.17
C HIS A 35 17.53 -5.45 10.65
N VAL A 36 17.21 -6.66 10.19
CA VAL A 36 17.96 -7.90 10.46
C VAL A 36 18.20 -8.66 9.17
N ASP A 37 19.28 -9.43 9.09
CA ASP A 37 19.55 -10.29 7.94
C ASP A 37 18.49 -11.39 7.82
N LEU A 38 18.08 -11.75 6.60
CA LEU A 38 17.36 -13.00 6.39
C LEU A 38 18.34 -14.17 6.24
N PRO A 39 17.92 -15.40 6.58
CA PRO A 39 18.57 -16.61 6.09
C PRO A 39 18.68 -16.59 4.56
N VAL A 40 19.64 -17.36 4.04
CA VAL A 40 19.79 -17.55 2.59
C VAL A 40 18.48 -18.11 2.02
N TYR A 41 17.87 -17.36 1.10
CA TYR A 41 16.57 -17.66 0.50
C TYR A 41 16.66 -17.42 -1.02
N LEU A 42 16.09 -18.33 -1.81
CA LEU A 42 16.30 -18.43 -3.26
C LEU A 42 17.79 -18.50 -3.66
N GLY A 43 18.62 -19.10 -2.79
CA GLY A 43 20.06 -19.25 -3.02
C GLY A 43 20.84 -17.93 -3.06
N VAL A 44 20.34 -16.86 -2.42
CA VAL A 44 21.07 -15.60 -2.19
C VAL A 44 20.90 -15.15 -0.74
N ALA A 45 21.89 -14.43 -0.21
CA ALA A 45 21.80 -13.78 1.10
C ALA A 45 21.02 -12.47 0.98
N HIS A 46 20.22 -12.14 2.00
CA HIS A 46 19.42 -10.90 2.02
C HIS A 46 19.75 -10.09 3.28
N PRO A 47 20.80 -9.26 3.25
CA PRO A 47 21.23 -8.51 4.43
C PRO A 47 20.19 -7.47 4.89
N ALA A 48 20.40 -6.93 6.08
CA ALA A 48 19.75 -5.70 6.54
C ALA A 48 20.10 -4.51 5.61
N GLY A 49 19.20 -3.53 5.53
CA GLY A 49 19.33 -2.36 4.65
C GLY A 49 18.07 -2.06 3.85
N VAL A 50 18.21 -1.22 2.81
CA VAL A 50 17.10 -0.76 1.95
C VAL A 50 16.78 -1.83 0.89
N VAL A 51 15.66 -2.53 1.06
CA VAL A 51 15.23 -3.61 0.17
C VAL A 51 14.46 -3.06 -1.03
N HIS A 52 13.59 -2.07 -0.80
CA HIS A 52 12.85 -1.38 -1.85
C HIS A 52 13.00 0.12 -1.67
N HIS A 53 13.24 0.83 -2.76
CA HIS A 53 13.06 2.28 -2.84
C HIS A 53 12.41 2.59 -4.18
N MET A 54 11.17 3.07 -4.13
CA MET A 54 10.31 3.28 -5.29
C MET A 54 9.81 4.72 -5.28
N THR A 55 9.76 5.37 -6.44
CA THR A 55 9.03 6.64 -6.60
C THR A 55 7.99 6.53 -7.70
N LEU A 56 6.91 7.29 -7.54
CA LEU A 56 5.85 7.46 -8.52
C LEU A 56 5.48 8.94 -8.53
N ASP A 57 6.01 9.66 -9.52
CA ASP A 57 5.73 11.07 -9.73
C ASP A 57 4.63 11.19 -10.81
N LEU A 58 3.55 11.92 -10.52
CA LEU A 58 2.42 12.13 -11.43
C LEU A 58 2.14 13.62 -11.65
N GLU A 59 1.53 13.93 -12.79
CA GLU A 59 0.79 15.16 -13.04
C GLU A 59 -0.70 14.84 -13.13
N VAL A 60 -1.55 15.63 -12.49
CA VAL A 60 -3.02 15.43 -12.43
C VAL A 60 -3.74 16.73 -12.81
N ASP A 61 -4.71 16.67 -13.72
CA ASP A 61 -5.48 17.85 -14.18
C ASP A 61 -6.67 18.22 -13.26
N ARG A 62 -7.36 19.32 -13.59
CA ARG A 62 -8.57 19.78 -12.88
C ARG A 62 -9.74 18.80 -12.90
N GLU A 63 -9.75 17.87 -13.87
CA GLU A 63 -10.70 16.77 -13.98
C GLU A 63 -10.31 15.57 -13.09
N LEU A 64 -9.20 15.68 -12.33
CA LEU A 64 -8.58 14.63 -11.53
C LEU A 64 -8.13 13.43 -12.35
N THR A 65 -7.67 13.66 -13.58
CA THR A 65 -7.13 12.66 -14.50
C THR A 65 -5.62 12.75 -14.59
N ILE A 66 -4.95 11.58 -14.61
CA ILE A 66 -3.49 11.50 -14.71
C ILE A 66 -3.03 11.95 -16.09
N ARG A 67 -2.25 13.02 -16.15
CA ARG A 67 -1.65 13.61 -17.38
C ARG A 67 -0.29 13.02 -17.72
N ALA A 68 0.54 12.78 -16.71
CA ALA A 68 1.88 12.23 -16.84
C ALA A 68 2.18 11.27 -15.68
N VAL A 69 3.07 10.31 -15.93
CA VAL A 69 3.52 9.30 -14.96
C VAL A 69 5.03 9.12 -15.13
N ASP A 70 5.77 9.12 -14.04
CA ASP A 70 7.16 8.68 -13.98
C ASP A 70 7.35 7.74 -12.78
N ALA A 71 7.60 6.47 -13.08
CA ALA A 71 7.80 5.41 -12.10
C ALA A 71 9.29 5.03 -12.06
N ARG A 72 9.88 4.96 -10.87
CA ARG A 72 11.30 4.62 -10.69
C ARG A 72 11.50 3.59 -9.59
N MET A 73 12.50 2.73 -9.74
CA MET A 73 12.95 1.80 -8.71
C MET A 73 14.44 2.05 -8.41
N GLY A 74 14.72 2.79 -7.34
CA GLY A 74 16.07 3.08 -6.88
C GLY A 74 16.77 1.84 -6.32
N SER A 75 16.16 1.20 -5.31
CA SER A 75 16.62 -0.08 -4.75
C SER A 75 15.61 -1.19 -5.03
N ILE A 76 16.11 -2.36 -5.41
CA ILE A 76 15.32 -3.57 -5.68
C ILE A 76 16.04 -4.83 -5.16
N PRO A 77 15.32 -5.90 -4.81
CA PRO A 77 15.92 -7.16 -4.37
C PRO A 77 16.40 -8.06 -5.51
N PHE A 78 15.89 -7.90 -6.74
CA PHE A 78 16.17 -8.81 -7.86
C PHE A 78 16.53 -8.06 -9.14
N GLU A 79 17.83 -8.02 -9.44
CA GLU A 79 18.39 -7.58 -10.71
C GLU A 79 18.38 -8.72 -11.77
N PRO A 80 18.42 -8.39 -13.08
CA PRO A 80 18.66 -9.35 -14.15
C PRO A 80 19.87 -10.25 -13.91
N SER A 81 19.67 -11.56 -13.95
CA SER A 81 20.71 -12.56 -13.71
C SER A 81 20.37 -13.90 -14.37
N ALA A 82 21.35 -14.81 -14.45
CA ALA A 82 21.10 -16.19 -14.90
C ALA A 82 20.07 -16.93 -14.02
N LYS A 83 20.06 -16.67 -12.70
CA LYS A 83 19.08 -17.24 -11.76
C LYS A 83 17.66 -16.73 -12.04
N THR A 84 17.53 -15.49 -12.52
CA THR A 84 16.25 -14.85 -12.82
C THR A 84 15.88 -14.90 -14.31
N ARG A 85 16.51 -15.76 -15.11
CA ARG A 85 16.28 -15.89 -16.57
C ARG A 85 16.48 -14.57 -17.35
N GLY A 86 17.32 -13.67 -16.83
CA GLY A 86 17.55 -12.32 -17.40
C GLY A 86 16.50 -11.28 -17.00
N GLU A 87 15.54 -11.62 -16.14
CA GLU A 87 14.49 -10.71 -15.66
C GLU A 87 14.87 -10.07 -14.31
N GLY A 88 14.33 -8.90 -14.02
CA GLY A 88 14.46 -8.21 -12.74
C GLY A 88 13.29 -7.27 -12.47
N CYS A 89 13.22 -6.69 -11.27
CA CYS A 89 12.05 -5.90 -10.87
C CYS A 89 11.77 -4.69 -11.79
N ARG A 90 12.80 -4.12 -12.44
CA ARG A 90 12.65 -2.96 -13.33
C ARG A 90 11.99 -3.27 -14.69
N ASN A 91 11.83 -4.54 -15.09
CA ASN A 91 11.20 -4.88 -16.37
C ASN A 91 9.76 -4.36 -16.52
N VAL A 92 9.05 -4.10 -15.41
CA VAL A 92 7.69 -3.52 -15.43
C VAL A 92 7.65 -2.00 -15.56
N LEU A 93 8.77 -1.27 -15.46
CA LEU A 93 8.73 0.20 -15.45
C LEU A 93 7.97 0.83 -16.65
N PRO A 94 8.06 0.31 -17.89
CA PRO A 94 7.25 0.81 -19.00
C PRO A 94 5.74 0.65 -18.82
N SER A 95 5.26 -0.32 -18.00
CA SER A 95 3.82 -0.60 -17.87
C SER A 95 3.04 0.50 -17.16
N TYR A 96 3.72 1.32 -16.34
CA TYR A 96 3.13 2.44 -15.60
C TYR A 96 2.68 3.60 -16.49
N GLN A 97 3.21 3.75 -17.71
CA GLN A 97 2.72 4.74 -18.68
C GLN A 97 1.24 4.52 -19.04
N ARG A 98 0.73 3.28 -18.88
CA ARG A 98 -0.69 2.95 -19.09
C ARG A 98 -1.63 3.55 -18.03
N LEU A 99 -1.10 4.15 -16.96
CA LEU A 99 -1.91 4.91 -15.99
C LEU A 99 -2.26 6.32 -16.49
N VAL A 100 -1.57 6.85 -17.51
CA VAL A 100 -1.94 8.12 -18.16
C VAL A 100 -3.35 8.02 -18.74
N GLY A 101 -4.19 9.03 -18.49
CA GLY A 101 -5.61 9.03 -18.83
C GLY A 101 -6.52 8.36 -17.80
N THR A 102 -5.99 7.79 -16.71
CA THR A 102 -6.83 7.23 -15.63
C THR A 102 -7.36 8.36 -14.73
N PRO A 103 -8.69 8.50 -14.56
CA PRO A 103 -9.27 9.39 -13.56
C PRO A 103 -9.13 8.80 -12.15
N LEU A 104 -8.93 9.65 -11.15
CA LEU A 104 -8.85 9.29 -9.73
C LEU A 104 -10.26 9.14 -9.11
N ASP A 105 -11.18 8.48 -9.84
CA ASP A 105 -12.58 8.27 -9.46
C ASP A 105 -12.79 7.04 -8.55
N ALA A 106 -14.04 6.59 -8.39
CA ALA A 106 -14.37 5.43 -7.56
C ALA A 106 -13.87 4.09 -8.15
N ASP A 107 -13.69 4.00 -9.47
CA ASP A 107 -13.21 2.80 -10.16
C ASP A 107 -11.68 2.73 -10.20
N TYR A 108 -10.99 3.85 -9.93
CA TYR A 108 -9.52 3.94 -9.96
C TYR A 108 -8.80 2.75 -9.32
N PRO A 109 -9.17 2.24 -8.11
CA PRO A 109 -8.47 1.11 -7.51
C PRO A 109 -8.54 -0.17 -8.34
N LEU A 110 -9.66 -0.40 -9.05
CA LEU A 110 -9.84 -1.52 -9.97
C LEU A 110 -9.02 -1.30 -11.24
N ARG A 111 -9.13 -0.13 -11.87
CA ARG A 111 -8.39 0.20 -13.11
C ARG A 111 -6.87 0.10 -12.91
N VAL A 112 -6.36 0.54 -11.76
CA VAL A 112 -4.93 0.39 -11.40
C VAL A 112 -4.55 -1.07 -11.19
N LEU A 113 -5.39 -1.86 -10.52
CA LEU A 113 -5.15 -3.29 -10.32
C LEU A 113 -5.12 -4.06 -11.66
N GLU A 114 -6.00 -3.72 -12.59
CA GLU A 114 -6.04 -4.31 -13.94
C GLU A 114 -4.84 -3.85 -14.81
N THR A 115 -4.34 -2.64 -14.60
CA THR A 115 -3.28 -2.04 -15.44
C THR A 115 -1.87 -2.39 -14.97
N VAL A 116 -1.61 -2.37 -13.66
CA VAL A 116 -0.27 -2.57 -13.06
C VAL A 116 -0.27 -3.48 -11.83
N GLY A 117 -1.38 -4.17 -11.55
CA GLY A 117 -1.50 -5.06 -10.40
C GLY A 117 -0.93 -6.46 -10.62
N GLY A 118 -0.53 -7.10 -9.51
CA GLY A 118 -0.04 -8.47 -9.50
C GLY A 118 1.07 -8.72 -10.52
N ARG A 119 0.93 -9.78 -11.31
CA ARG A 119 1.86 -10.16 -12.40
C ARG A 119 2.20 -9.06 -13.43
N LEU A 120 1.42 -7.98 -13.52
CA LEU A 120 1.59 -6.89 -14.48
C LEU A 120 2.50 -5.75 -13.97
N GLY A 121 2.89 -5.77 -12.70
CA GLY A 121 3.66 -4.69 -12.09
C GLY A 121 4.42 -5.08 -10.81
N CYS A 122 4.88 -4.06 -10.09
CA CYS A 122 5.50 -4.17 -8.78
C CYS A 122 4.47 -3.85 -7.68
N PHE A 123 4.33 -4.75 -6.70
CA PHE A 123 3.45 -4.57 -5.55
C PHE A 123 3.69 -3.23 -4.84
N HIS A 124 4.94 -2.81 -4.70
CA HIS A 124 5.30 -1.58 -3.99
C HIS A 124 4.81 -0.31 -4.69
N ILE A 125 4.84 -0.26 -6.02
CA ILE A 125 4.29 0.87 -6.78
C ILE A 125 2.76 0.78 -6.86
N LEU A 126 2.17 -0.43 -6.85
CA LEU A 126 0.72 -0.60 -6.66
C LEU A 126 0.26 0.00 -5.32
N ALA A 127 0.99 -0.25 -4.23
CA ALA A 127 0.70 0.33 -2.92
C ALA A 127 0.80 1.86 -2.92
N LEU A 128 1.83 2.42 -3.58
CA LEU A 128 1.90 3.88 -3.81
C LEU A 128 0.68 4.39 -4.56
N ALA A 129 0.38 3.82 -5.73
CA ALA A 129 -0.74 4.20 -6.58
C ALA A 129 -2.08 4.15 -5.84
N GLN A 130 -2.32 3.14 -5.01
CA GLN A 130 -3.54 3.00 -4.20
C GLN A 130 -3.66 4.05 -3.08
N CYS A 131 -2.55 4.61 -2.58
CA CYS A 131 -2.58 5.69 -1.59
C CYS A 131 -2.82 7.08 -2.21
N LEU A 132 -2.69 7.25 -3.53
CA LEU A 132 -2.78 8.55 -4.19
C LEU A 132 -4.16 9.22 -4.16
N PRO A 133 -5.29 8.54 -4.46
CA PRO A 133 -6.57 9.24 -4.62
C PRO A 133 -6.96 10.04 -3.39
N LEU A 134 -6.81 9.46 -2.19
CA LEU A 134 -7.13 10.13 -0.95
C LEU A 134 -6.16 11.28 -0.63
N ALA A 135 -4.89 11.18 -1.01
CA ALA A 135 -3.90 12.24 -0.81
C ALA A 135 -4.14 13.42 -1.78
N VAL A 136 -4.33 13.13 -3.06
CA VAL A 136 -4.70 14.13 -4.10
C VAL A 136 -6.05 14.77 -3.76
N ARG A 137 -7.02 14.01 -3.24
CA ARG A 137 -8.32 14.54 -2.83
C ARG A 137 -8.27 15.34 -1.51
N ALA A 138 -7.30 15.08 -0.64
CA ALA A 138 -7.05 15.92 0.52
C ALA A 138 -6.33 17.23 0.14
N ALA A 139 -5.40 17.19 -0.81
CA ALA A 139 -4.89 18.39 -1.50
C ALA A 139 -6.02 19.18 -2.17
N SER A 140 -6.98 18.46 -2.75
CA SER A 140 -8.23 18.99 -3.33
C SER A 140 -9.34 19.25 -2.31
N ALA A 141 -9.13 19.14 -1.00
CA ALA A 141 -10.17 19.51 -0.03
C ALA A 141 -10.39 21.03 0.00
N ARG A 142 -9.38 21.81 -0.44
CA ARG A 142 -9.51 23.24 -0.79
C ARG A 142 -10.26 23.48 -2.10
N LEU A 143 -10.30 22.49 -3.01
CA LEU A 143 -11.00 22.55 -4.30
C LEU A 143 -12.51 22.26 -4.19
N CYS A 144 -12.99 21.67 -3.09
CA CYS A 144 -14.42 21.36 -2.91
C CYS A 144 -15.34 22.59 -2.95
N ALA A 145 -14.79 23.80 -2.87
CA ALA A 145 -15.54 25.04 -3.04
C ALA A 145 -15.40 25.66 -4.43
N ALA A 146 -14.64 25.14 -5.41
CA ALA A 146 -14.63 25.73 -6.76
C ALA A 146 -14.14 24.83 -7.89
N ALA A 147 -12.81 24.69 -8.02
CA ALA A 147 -12.21 24.68 -9.35
C ALA A 147 -12.02 23.28 -9.99
N VAL A 148 -12.53 22.21 -9.37
CA VAL A 148 -12.56 20.88 -9.99
C VAL A 148 -13.77 20.76 -10.90
N ARG A 149 -13.52 20.61 -12.20
CA ARG A 149 -14.54 20.18 -13.16
C ARG A 149 -14.56 18.67 -13.18
N LEU A 150 -15.46 18.06 -12.41
CA LEU A 150 -15.66 16.61 -12.51
C LEU A 150 -16.08 16.23 -13.94
N PRO A 151 -15.53 15.14 -14.51
CA PRO A 151 -16.04 14.57 -15.75
C PRO A 151 -17.56 14.35 -15.69
N ARG A 152 -18.28 14.53 -16.80
CA ARG A 152 -19.74 14.32 -16.84
C ARG A 152 -20.07 12.89 -16.41
N GLY A 153 -20.79 12.74 -15.29
CA GLY A 153 -21.16 11.46 -14.70
C GLY A 153 -20.23 10.97 -13.57
N ALA A 154 -19.08 11.62 -13.34
CA ALA A 154 -18.25 11.33 -12.18
C ALA A 154 -18.91 11.85 -10.90
N ARG A 155 -19.10 10.97 -9.91
CA ARG A 155 -19.39 11.37 -8.53
C ARG A 155 -18.24 12.20 -7.99
N ALA A 156 -18.51 13.17 -7.10
CA ALA A 156 -17.42 13.95 -6.50
C ALA A 156 -16.70 13.03 -5.51
N GLY A 157 -15.65 12.32 -5.96
CA GLY A 157 -15.10 11.12 -5.29
C GLY A 157 -14.44 11.28 -3.92
N VAL A 158 -14.85 12.25 -3.10
CA VAL A 158 -14.89 12.07 -1.64
C VAL A 158 -16.24 11.51 -1.17
N GLU A 159 -17.31 11.59 -1.97
CA GLU A 159 -18.59 10.89 -1.78
C GLU A 159 -18.35 9.44 -1.39
N ASP A 160 -18.90 9.01 -0.25
CA ASP A 160 -18.77 7.66 0.29
C ASP A 160 -17.33 7.18 0.54
N SER A 161 -16.33 8.07 0.53
CA SER A 161 -14.92 7.74 0.78
C SER A 161 -14.59 7.48 2.26
N CYS A 162 -15.36 8.08 3.17
CA CYS A 162 -15.39 7.80 4.60
C CYS A 162 -16.69 8.33 5.23
N ALA A 163 -16.99 7.96 6.49
CA ALA A 163 -18.24 8.32 7.16
C ALA A 163 -18.59 9.83 7.16
N PRO A 164 -17.66 10.78 7.38
CA PRO A 164 -17.93 12.21 7.20
C PRO A 164 -18.39 12.62 5.78
N TRP A 165 -17.97 11.92 4.73
CA TRP A 165 -18.26 12.24 3.32
C TRP A 165 -19.31 11.31 2.67
N ARG A 166 -20.02 10.53 3.48
CA ARG A 166 -21.24 9.79 3.10
C ARG A 166 -22.22 10.70 2.32
N ALA A 167 -22.82 10.20 1.25
CA ALA A 167 -23.68 10.98 0.34
C ALA A 167 -24.92 11.64 0.98
N ASP A 168 -25.36 11.14 2.14
CA ASP A 168 -26.46 11.68 2.95
C ASP A 168 -25.96 12.26 4.31
N SER A 169 -24.69 12.65 4.41
CA SER A 169 -24.13 13.35 5.58
C SER A 169 -24.41 14.86 5.56
N PRO A 170 -24.57 15.53 6.72
CA PRO A 170 -24.69 16.99 6.78
C PRO A 170 -23.49 17.72 6.15
N ARG A 171 -22.27 17.21 6.39
CA ARG A 171 -21.02 17.75 5.85
C ARG A 171 -20.94 17.68 4.33
N TRP A 172 -21.52 16.63 3.72
CA TRP A 172 -21.62 16.52 2.27
C TRP A 172 -22.61 17.54 1.67
N ALA A 173 -23.69 17.86 2.38
CA ALA A 173 -24.59 18.93 1.97
C ALA A 173 -23.89 20.31 2.01
N GLU A 174 -23.27 20.67 3.15
CA GLU A 174 -22.53 21.93 3.33
C GLU A 174 -21.44 22.15 2.27
N ALA A 175 -20.69 21.10 1.93
CA ALA A 175 -19.56 21.20 1.00
C ALA A 175 -19.98 21.56 -0.44
N ARG A 176 -21.26 21.44 -0.81
CA ARG A 176 -21.75 21.74 -2.16
C ARG A 176 -22.10 23.22 -2.39
N GLU A 177 -22.05 24.05 -1.34
CA GLU A 177 -22.58 25.42 -1.36
C GLU A 177 -21.49 26.52 -1.33
N GLY A 178 -20.21 26.16 -1.12
CA GLY A 178 -19.09 27.10 -1.07
C GLY A 178 -18.52 27.51 -2.42
N ALA A 179 -17.94 28.73 -2.50
CA ALA A 179 -17.32 29.30 -3.70
C ALA A 179 -15.87 29.83 -3.45
N GLY A 180 -14.83 29.08 -3.83
CA GLY A 180 -13.43 29.53 -3.94
C GLY A 180 -12.34 28.50 -3.58
N GLY A 181 -11.30 28.37 -4.42
CA GLY A 181 -10.05 27.67 -4.09
C GLY A 181 -9.50 26.75 -5.18
N GLY A 182 -8.19 26.84 -5.48
CA GLY A 182 -7.45 25.98 -6.40
C GLY A 182 -6.72 24.81 -5.71
N PHE A 183 -5.83 24.12 -6.44
CA PHE A 183 -4.92 23.11 -5.85
C PHE A 183 -4.08 23.72 -4.71
N GLY A 184 -3.74 22.92 -3.70
CA GLY A 184 -2.94 23.38 -2.58
C GLY A 184 -2.04 22.31 -1.99
N ASP A 185 -0.96 22.76 -1.35
CA ASP A 185 0.06 21.88 -0.78
C ASP A 185 -0.49 20.99 0.35
N PHE A 186 -0.30 19.69 0.16
CA PHE A 186 -0.62 18.63 1.10
C PHE A 186 0.47 17.57 1.11
N ARG A 187 0.76 17.02 2.28
CA ARG A 187 1.73 15.96 2.51
C ARG A 187 1.14 14.88 3.39
N ARG A 188 1.14 13.64 2.92
CA ARG A 188 0.92 12.44 3.72
C ARG A 188 2.24 11.76 4.02
N ARG A 189 2.39 11.28 5.25
CA ARG A 189 3.39 10.28 5.65
C ARG A 189 2.69 9.10 6.28
N LEU A 190 3.10 7.90 5.91
CA LEU A 190 2.68 6.64 6.52
C LEU A 190 3.93 5.85 6.88
N CYS A 191 3.99 5.33 8.11
CA CYS A 191 5.07 4.48 8.58
C CYS A 191 4.48 3.17 9.12
N VAL A 192 4.94 2.02 8.61
CA VAL A 192 4.64 0.70 9.16
C VAL A 192 5.92 0.13 9.77
N ARG A 193 5.87 -0.32 11.01
CA ARG A 193 6.96 -1.02 11.68
C ARG A 193 6.49 -2.43 12.06
N ALA A 194 7.29 -3.43 11.74
CA ALA A 194 7.06 -4.81 12.13
C ALA A 194 8.20 -5.28 13.03
N PHE A 195 7.86 -5.93 14.13
CA PHE A 195 8.77 -6.28 15.21
C PHE A 195 8.43 -7.66 15.81
N ALA A 196 9.42 -8.29 16.45
CA ALA A 196 9.17 -9.42 17.33
C ALA A 196 8.65 -8.92 18.69
N ASP A 197 7.54 -9.47 19.18
CA ASP A 197 7.08 -9.24 20.56
C ASP A 197 7.88 -10.10 21.58
N ALA A 198 7.68 -9.85 22.87
CA ALA A 198 8.38 -10.58 23.94
C ALA A 198 8.08 -12.11 23.97
N ARG A 199 7.02 -12.56 23.29
CA ARG A 199 6.63 -13.98 23.12
C ARG A 199 7.06 -14.53 21.75
N ARG A 200 7.84 -13.76 20.97
CA ARG A 200 8.28 -14.08 19.60
C ARG A 200 7.13 -14.14 18.57
N ALA A 201 5.99 -13.53 18.87
CA ALA A 201 4.93 -13.30 17.88
C ALA A 201 5.27 -12.09 17.00
N LEU A 202 4.61 -11.98 15.84
CA LEU A 202 4.78 -10.87 14.92
C LEU A 202 3.85 -9.71 15.32
N GLY A 203 4.42 -8.64 15.88
CA GLY A 203 3.72 -7.40 16.14
C GLY A 203 3.93 -6.39 15.01
N MET A 204 2.91 -5.59 14.71
CA MET A 204 2.97 -4.54 13.72
C MET A 204 2.29 -3.27 14.22
N THR A 205 2.92 -2.12 14.01
CA THR A 205 2.28 -0.81 14.14
C THR A 205 2.31 -0.10 12.80
N ALA A 206 1.25 0.65 12.49
CA ALA A 206 1.20 1.55 11.35
C ALA A 206 0.64 2.90 11.80
N GLU A 207 1.27 3.98 11.37
CA GLU A 207 0.89 5.37 11.69
C GLU A 207 0.79 6.16 10.39
N LEU A 208 -0.22 7.02 10.29
CA LEU A 208 -0.45 7.92 9.17
C LEU A 208 -0.63 9.34 9.72
N ALA A 209 0.13 10.28 9.18
CA ALA A 209 -0.02 11.71 9.43
C ALA A 209 -0.19 12.47 8.10
N ASP A 210 -1.24 13.26 8.02
CA ASP A 210 -1.57 14.21 6.97
C ASP A 210 -1.24 15.63 7.46
N GLU A 211 -0.43 16.33 6.70
CA GLU A 211 0.00 17.71 6.88
C GLU A 211 -0.62 18.56 5.75
N THR A 212 -1.28 19.66 6.10
CA THR A 212 -1.71 20.69 5.14
C THR A 212 -0.90 21.96 5.37
N ALA A 213 -0.86 22.88 4.41
CA ALA A 213 -0.19 24.18 4.61
C ALA A 213 -0.77 25.05 5.75
N GLY A 214 -1.86 24.63 6.42
CA GLY A 214 -2.34 25.21 7.68
C GLY A 214 -1.76 24.60 8.96
N GLY A 215 -0.79 23.69 8.87
CA GLY A 215 -0.09 23.09 10.02
C GLY A 215 -0.89 22.06 10.84
N VAL A 216 -2.15 21.80 10.50
CA VAL A 216 -2.97 20.80 11.19
C VAL A 216 -2.53 19.39 10.80
N HIS A 217 -1.93 18.66 11.73
CA HIS A 217 -1.69 17.23 11.61
C HIS A 217 -2.99 16.46 11.88
N ARG A 218 -3.42 15.65 10.92
CA ARG A 218 -4.57 14.73 11.02
C ARG A 218 -4.08 13.32 10.74
N GLY A 219 -4.58 12.31 11.42
CA GLY A 219 -3.96 11.00 11.31
C GLY A 219 -4.71 9.86 11.98
N ALA A 220 -4.11 8.70 11.88
CA ALA A 220 -4.57 7.49 12.54
C ALA A 220 -3.37 6.58 12.86
N SER A 221 -3.54 5.69 13.83
CA SER A 221 -2.66 4.55 14.04
C SER A 221 -3.45 3.25 14.11
N LEU A 222 -2.80 2.16 13.73
CA LEU A 222 -3.31 0.80 13.75
C LEU A 222 -2.20 -0.14 14.26
N THR A 223 -2.48 -0.87 15.33
CA THR A 223 -1.59 -1.89 15.89
C THR A 223 -2.24 -3.26 15.69
N LEU A 224 -1.51 -4.22 15.13
CA LEU A 224 -1.95 -5.60 14.95
C LEU A 224 -0.96 -6.57 15.61
N GLY A 225 -1.50 -7.56 16.33
CA GLY A 225 -0.75 -8.77 16.72
C GLY A 225 -1.11 -9.93 15.78
N LEU A 226 -0.12 -10.60 15.20
CA LEU A 226 -0.33 -11.70 14.24
C LEU A 226 0.12 -13.05 14.80
N ALA A 227 -0.74 -14.05 14.64
CA ALA A 227 -0.38 -15.45 14.78
C ALA A 227 0.58 -15.86 13.65
N LEU A 228 1.46 -16.82 13.96
CA LEU A 228 2.29 -17.51 12.99
C LEU A 228 2.00 -19.01 13.10
N PRO A 229 2.02 -19.76 11.99
CA PRO A 229 2.37 -19.33 10.63
C PRO A 229 1.21 -18.75 9.77
N GLU A 230 -0.03 -18.72 10.26
CA GLU A 230 -1.24 -18.41 9.47
C GLU A 230 -1.46 -16.92 9.16
N PHE A 231 -0.73 -16.01 9.84
CA PHE A 231 -0.92 -14.56 9.77
C PHE A 231 -2.32 -14.07 10.17
N THR A 232 -3.00 -14.82 11.05
CA THR A 232 -4.29 -14.44 11.62
C THR A 232 -4.12 -13.31 12.64
N ILE A 233 -4.93 -12.26 12.52
CA ILE A 233 -4.98 -11.13 13.45
C ILE A 233 -5.54 -11.63 14.79
N LEU A 234 -4.71 -11.61 15.83
CA LEU A 234 -5.04 -11.99 17.21
C LEU A 234 -5.59 -10.82 18.02
N CYS A 235 -5.18 -9.61 17.69
CA CYS A 235 -5.69 -8.37 18.29
C CYS A 235 -5.51 -7.19 17.32
N ALA A 236 -6.43 -6.24 17.37
CA ALA A 236 -6.39 -5.01 16.58
C ALA A 236 -6.76 -3.77 17.41
N GLU A 237 -5.82 -2.84 17.58
CA GLU A 237 -6.08 -1.53 18.20
C GLU A 237 -5.98 -0.42 17.15
N GLY A 238 -6.99 0.44 17.08
CA GLY A 238 -7.01 1.62 16.22
C GLY A 238 -7.15 2.89 17.02
N ARG A 239 -6.51 3.98 16.59
CA ARG A 239 -6.67 5.32 17.17
C ARG A 239 -6.71 6.35 16.06
N LEU A 240 -7.44 7.44 16.29
CA LEU A 240 -7.38 8.64 15.45
C LEU A 240 -6.52 9.69 16.16
N LEU A 241 -5.76 10.45 15.37
CA LEU A 241 -4.75 11.39 15.84
C LEU A 241 -5.07 12.76 15.27
N GLY A 242 -5.60 13.68 16.08
CA GLY A 242 -6.11 14.96 15.58
C GLY A 242 -7.36 14.75 14.71
N GLU A 243 -8.44 14.28 15.32
CA GLU A 243 -9.71 14.03 14.62
C GLU A 243 -10.21 15.31 13.93
N PRO A 244 -10.51 15.26 12.62
CA PRO A 244 -10.97 16.45 11.90
C PRO A 244 -12.41 16.83 12.26
N PHE A 245 -13.24 15.83 12.57
CA PHE A 245 -14.69 15.91 12.75
C PHE A 245 -15.11 14.86 13.79
N SER A 246 -16.13 15.14 14.61
CA SER A 246 -16.57 14.27 15.71
C SER A 246 -17.19 12.94 15.24
N GLU A 247 -17.67 12.90 14.00
CA GLU A 247 -18.19 11.69 13.35
C GLU A 247 -17.08 10.66 13.06
N CYS A 248 -15.80 11.06 13.08
CA CYS A 248 -14.69 10.16 12.81
C CYS A 248 -14.52 9.09 13.88
N GLY A 249 -14.67 9.41 15.18
CA GLY A 249 -14.49 8.45 16.28
C GLY A 249 -15.34 7.18 16.16
N VAL A 250 -16.55 7.26 15.59
CA VAL A 250 -17.45 6.12 15.36
C VAL A 250 -16.82 5.04 14.46
N THR A 251 -15.97 5.45 13.51
CA THR A 251 -15.33 4.53 12.55
C THR A 251 -14.34 3.55 13.19
N LEU A 252 -13.86 3.82 14.42
CA LEU A 252 -12.97 2.92 15.15
C LEU A 252 -13.63 1.57 15.49
N ALA A 253 -14.96 1.50 15.55
CA ALA A 253 -15.69 0.25 15.78
C ALA A 253 -15.38 -0.83 14.71
N GLY A 254 -15.06 -0.43 13.48
CA GLY A 254 -14.67 -1.34 12.40
C GLY A 254 -13.32 -2.05 12.62
N VAL A 255 -12.47 -1.53 13.52
CA VAL A 255 -11.13 -2.09 13.77
C VAL A 255 -11.19 -3.42 14.49
N ALA A 256 -12.08 -3.56 15.48
CA ALA A 256 -12.29 -4.83 16.19
C ALA A 256 -12.73 -5.96 15.23
N ALA A 257 -13.45 -5.64 14.16
CA ALA A 257 -13.86 -6.61 13.16
C ALA A 257 -12.70 -7.16 12.31
N LEU A 258 -11.48 -6.59 12.39
CA LEU A 258 -10.28 -7.12 11.75
C LEU A 258 -9.74 -8.37 12.46
N GLU A 259 -10.07 -8.57 13.74
CA GLU A 259 -9.65 -9.75 14.50
C GLU A 259 -10.21 -11.04 13.88
N GLY A 260 -9.39 -12.09 13.86
CA GLY A 260 -9.70 -13.36 13.18
C GLY A 260 -9.49 -13.35 11.66
N LEU A 261 -9.23 -12.22 11.00
CA LEU A 261 -8.81 -12.22 9.59
C LEU A 261 -7.36 -12.67 9.43
N SER A 262 -7.08 -13.52 8.43
CA SER A 262 -5.72 -13.88 8.03
C SER A 262 -5.19 -12.96 6.91
N ILE A 263 -3.95 -12.49 7.05
CA ILE A 263 -3.31 -11.63 6.04
C ILE A 263 -2.78 -12.48 4.88
N VAL A 264 -3.70 -12.87 4.00
CA VAL A 264 -3.49 -13.68 2.78
C VAL A 264 -4.14 -13.04 1.55
N LYS A 265 -4.12 -13.71 0.39
CA LYS A 265 -4.82 -13.25 -0.83
C LYS A 265 -6.29 -12.97 -0.52
N GLY A 266 -6.75 -11.75 -0.81
CA GLY A 266 -8.10 -11.27 -0.52
C GLY A 266 -8.24 -10.48 0.80
N PHE A 267 -7.23 -10.50 1.69
CA PHE A 267 -7.26 -9.78 2.97
C PHE A 267 -7.63 -8.30 2.82
N THR A 268 -6.98 -7.59 1.89
CA THR A 268 -7.22 -6.15 1.70
C THR A 268 -8.69 -5.85 1.40
N ALA A 269 -9.35 -6.65 0.55
CA ALA A 269 -10.78 -6.47 0.27
C ALA A 269 -11.64 -6.78 1.52
N ALA A 270 -11.36 -7.87 2.23
CA ALA A 270 -12.09 -8.26 3.43
C ALA A 270 -11.94 -7.26 4.60
N ALA A 271 -10.77 -6.63 4.72
CA ALA A 271 -10.48 -5.59 5.70
C ALA A 271 -11.09 -4.24 5.31
N LEU A 272 -10.98 -3.82 4.03
CA LEU A 272 -11.61 -2.59 3.54
C LEU A 272 -13.15 -2.64 3.64
N ALA A 273 -13.76 -3.82 3.53
CA ALA A 273 -15.19 -4.01 3.80
C ALA A 273 -15.62 -3.76 5.26
N ARG A 274 -14.65 -3.61 6.20
CA ARG A 274 -14.89 -3.34 7.63
C ARG A 274 -14.49 -1.93 8.06
N VAL A 275 -13.40 -1.41 7.50
CA VAL A 275 -12.83 -0.10 7.90
C VAL A 275 -12.86 0.98 6.81
N GLY A 276 -13.42 0.69 5.64
CA GLY A 276 -13.49 1.61 4.49
C GLY A 276 -14.91 1.98 4.05
N GLY A 277 -15.01 2.75 2.97
CA GLY A 277 -16.27 3.23 2.41
C GLY A 277 -17.04 4.19 3.32
N SER A 278 -18.33 4.40 3.03
CA SER A 278 -19.20 5.38 3.71
C SER A 278 -19.51 5.09 5.18
N ALA A 279 -19.12 3.93 5.70
CA ALA A 279 -19.18 3.60 7.14
C ALA A 279 -17.81 3.65 7.83
N GLY A 280 -16.72 3.73 7.07
CA GLY A 280 -15.35 3.55 7.54
C GLY A 280 -14.52 4.84 7.57
N CYS A 281 -13.22 4.66 7.82
CA CYS A 281 -12.22 5.72 7.80
C CYS A 281 -11.23 5.50 6.66
N ALA A 282 -11.09 6.53 5.81
CA ALA A 282 -10.14 6.50 4.70
C ALA A 282 -8.68 6.41 5.19
N HIS A 283 -8.37 6.95 6.37
CA HIS A 283 -7.04 6.81 7.00
C HIS A 283 -6.76 5.38 7.46
N LEU A 284 -7.70 4.72 8.14
CA LEU A 284 -7.57 3.29 8.52
C LEU A 284 -7.45 2.40 7.28
N SER A 285 -8.20 2.70 6.23
CA SER A 285 -8.12 2.01 4.93
C SER A 285 -6.71 2.12 4.31
N ALA A 286 -6.10 3.30 4.33
CA ALA A 286 -4.73 3.51 3.86
C ALA A 286 -3.69 2.76 4.73
N LEU A 287 -3.88 2.72 6.06
CA LEU A 287 -3.04 1.93 6.97
C LEU A 287 -3.09 0.43 6.63
N VAL A 288 -4.29 -0.12 6.42
CA VAL A 288 -4.48 -1.54 6.05
C VAL A 288 -3.78 -1.87 4.72
N ILE A 289 -3.94 -1.02 3.69
CA ILE A 289 -3.32 -1.19 2.37
C ILE A 289 -1.78 -1.21 2.48
N ALA A 290 -1.20 -0.31 3.27
CA ALA A 290 0.25 -0.20 3.41
C ALA A 290 0.87 -1.28 4.33
N LEU A 291 0.12 -1.77 5.32
CA LEU A 291 0.55 -2.74 6.32
C LEU A 291 0.61 -4.17 5.77
N ALA A 292 -0.48 -4.65 5.15
CA ALA A 292 -0.59 -6.03 4.67
C ALA A 292 0.64 -6.56 3.89
N PRO A 293 1.27 -5.79 2.98
CA PRO A 293 2.39 -6.24 2.16
C PRO A 293 3.76 -6.03 2.82
N VAL A 294 3.80 -5.81 4.14
CA VAL A 294 5.01 -5.88 5.00
C VAL A 294 5.11 -7.24 5.70
N VAL A 295 3.98 -7.98 5.81
CA VAL A 295 3.92 -9.27 6.50
C VAL A 295 4.92 -10.30 5.93
N PRO A 296 5.04 -10.52 4.60
CA PRO A 296 5.98 -11.52 4.08
C PRO A 296 7.45 -11.23 4.43
N GLN A 297 7.88 -9.96 4.35
CA GLN A 297 9.24 -9.52 4.66
C GLN A 297 9.53 -9.68 6.16
N ALA A 298 8.60 -9.26 7.01
CA ALA A 298 8.73 -9.35 8.46
C ALA A 298 8.69 -10.80 8.95
N ALA A 299 7.83 -11.64 8.37
CA ALA A 299 7.75 -13.07 8.68
C ALA A 299 9.03 -13.82 8.30
N GLY A 300 9.66 -13.48 7.16
CA GLY A 300 10.97 -14.02 6.79
C GLY A 300 12.07 -13.63 7.77
N ALA A 301 12.08 -12.37 8.22
CA ALA A 301 13.03 -11.86 9.20
C ALA A 301 12.88 -12.55 10.57
N LEU A 302 11.63 -12.66 11.06
CA LEU A 302 11.34 -13.32 12.32
C LEU A 302 11.71 -14.81 12.29
N ALA A 303 11.39 -15.53 11.22
CA ALA A 303 11.79 -16.93 11.07
C ALA A 303 13.32 -17.11 11.09
N GLY A 304 14.07 -16.13 10.56
CA GLY A 304 15.53 -16.07 10.67
C GLY A 304 16.04 -15.92 12.10
N LEU A 305 15.49 -14.96 12.86
CA LEU A 305 15.82 -14.79 14.28
C LEU A 305 15.47 -16.04 15.11
N LEU A 306 14.39 -16.73 14.75
CA LEU A 306 13.94 -17.97 15.37
C LEU A 306 14.71 -19.22 14.88
N ARG A 307 15.57 -19.07 13.87
CA ARG A 307 16.32 -20.16 13.22
C ARG A 307 15.42 -21.31 12.74
N LEU A 308 14.21 -20.99 12.29
CA LEU A 308 13.30 -21.98 11.70
C LEU A 308 13.89 -22.49 10.38
N ALA A 309 13.87 -23.81 10.19
CA ALA A 309 14.31 -24.39 8.93
C ALA A 309 13.34 -23.95 7.80
N PRO A 310 13.83 -23.67 6.58
CA PRO A 310 12.96 -23.35 5.44
C PRO A 310 11.90 -24.42 5.16
N GLU A 311 12.16 -25.66 5.56
CA GLU A 311 11.23 -26.79 5.47
C GLU A 311 10.09 -26.71 6.49
N GLN A 312 10.32 -26.19 7.70
CA GLN A 312 9.26 -25.95 8.68
C GLN A 312 8.34 -24.85 8.15
N MET A 313 8.92 -23.71 7.75
CA MET A 313 8.19 -22.62 7.11
C MET A 313 7.38 -23.04 5.88
N ARG A 314 7.88 -23.98 5.06
CA ARG A 314 7.15 -24.49 3.88
C ARG A 314 6.09 -25.53 4.23
N ARG A 315 6.34 -26.43 5.18
CA ARG A 315 5.38 -27.47 5.61
C ARG A 315 4.15 -26.86 6.28
N GLU A 316 4.34 -25.77 7.01
CA GLU A 316 3.28 -25.09 7.76
C GLU A 316 2.54 -24.03 6.94
N ARG A 317 2.96 -23.76 5.69
CA ARG A 317 2.31 -22.80 4.78
C ARG A 317 1.52 -23.50 3.68
N ALA A 318 0.27 -23.10 3.51
CA ALA A 318 -0.57 -23.51 2.39
C ALA A 318 -0.15 -22.81 1.08
N GLY A 319 0.97 -23.24 0.49
CA GLY A 319 1.50 -22.74 -0.78
C GLY A 319 2.40 -21.49 -0.67
N ASN A 320 2.72 -20.88 -1.82
CA ASN A 320 3.53 -19.66 -1.88
C ASN A 320 2.63 -18.41 -1.69
N PRO A 321 2.76 -17.65 -0.58
CA PRO A 321 1.94 -16.45 -0.32
C PRO A 321 2.28 -15.27 -1.25
N GLN A 322 3.40 -15.32 -1.98
CA GLN A 322 3.83 -14.30 -2.93
C GLN A 322 3.36 -14.60 -4.36
N LEU A 323 2.77 -15.77 -4.64
CA LEU A 323 2.34 -16.16 -5.99
C LEU A 323 1.40 -15.12 -6.62
N ASP A 324 1.74 -14.67 -7.83
CA ASP A 324 1.09 -13.58 -8.59
C ASP A 324 1.04 -12.20 -7.89
N SER A 325 1.76 -12.00 -6.78
CA SER A 325 1.80 -10.72 -6.06
C SER A 325 2.53 -9.61 -6.83
N CYS A 326 3.53 -9.96 -7.64
CA CYS A 326 4.22 -9.04 -8.53
C CYS A 326 4.74 -9.78 -9.77
N HIS A 327 5.22 -9.04 -10.76
CA HIS A 327 5.81 -9.58 -11.99
C HIS A 327 6.90 -10.64 -11.79
N MET A 328 7.77 -10.49 -10.79
CA MET A 328 8.83 -11.50 -10.52
C MET A 328 8.28 -12.79 -9.87
N TRP A 329 7.12 -12.70 -9.21
CA TRP A 329 6.44 -13.78 -8.49
C TRP A 329 5.20 -14.34 -9.23
N ARG A 330 4.99 -13.95 -10.48
CA ARG A 330 3.95 -14.54 -11.34
C ARG A 330 4.12 -16.06 -11.47
N ALA A 331 3.05 -16.79 -11.74
CA ALA A 331 3.08 -18.25 -11.79
C ALA A 331 4.12 -18.87 -12.76
N ASP A 332 4.41 -18.19 -13.87
CA ASP A 332 5.43 -18.53 -14.87
C ASP A 332 6.78 -17.80 -14.65
N GLY A 333 6.95 -17.15 -13.49
CA GLY A 333 8.04 -16.24 -13.18
C GLY A 333 9.23 -16.90 -12.47
N PRO A 334 10.44 -16.33 -12.61
CA PRO A 334 11.66 -16.98 -12.17
C PRO A 334 11.74 -17.24 -10.65
N LEU A 335 11.09 -16.42 -9.81
CA LEU A 335 11.16 -16.62 -8.36
C LEU A 335 10.32 -17.81 -7.89
N VAL A 336 9.25 -18.16 -8.63
CA VAL A 336 8.44 -19.35 -8.34
C VAL A 336 9.24 -20.63 -8.65
N ASP A 337 9.94 -20.67 -9.79
CA ASP A 337 10.85 -21.78 -10.14
C ASP A 337 11.97 -21.97 -9.10
N LEU A 338 12.52 -20.87 -8.58
CA LEU A 338 13.57 -20.89 -7.56
C LEU A 338 13.08 -21.33 -6.17
N GLU A 339 11.79 -21.17 -5.87
CA GLU A 339 11.20 -21.57 -4.58
C GLU A 339 10.73 -23.02 -4.56
N ASP A 340 10.14 -23.52 -5.65
CA ASP A 340 9.77 -24.93 -5.82
C ASP A 340 10.23 -25.47 -7.18
N PRO A 341 11.50 -25.91 -7.32
CA PRO A 341 12.06 -26.39 -8.59
C PRO A 341 11.32 -27.57 -9.23
N ARG A 342 10.45 -28.26 -8.48
CA ARG A 342 9.59 -29.35 -8.97
C ARG A 342 8.40 -28.84 -9.80
N ARG A 343 8.11 -27.54 -9.75
CA ARG A 343 7.10 -26.85 -10.55
C ARG A 343 7.67 -26.11 -11.76
N ALA A 344 9.00 -26.11 -11.94
CA ALA A 344 9.65 -25.36 -13.00
C ALA A 344 9.07 -25.73 -14.37
N SER A 345 8.60 -24.73 -15.11
CA SER A 345 8.07 -24.94 -16.45
C SER A 345 9.20 -25.41 -17.39
N PRO A 346 8.93 -26.32 -18.35
CA PRO A 346 9.94 -26.75 -19.31
C PRO A 346 10.49 -25.55 -20.08
N ARG A 347 11.81 -25.53 -20.28
CA ARG A 347 12.50 -24.42 -20.97
C ARG A 347 12.03 -24.32 -22.42
N ALA A 348 11.55 -23.14 -22.82
CA ALA A 348 11.26 -22.85 -24.21
C ALA A 348 12.57 -22.89 -25.03
N GLY A 349 12.84 -24.03 -25.66
CA GLY A 349 14.04 -24.27 -26.47
C GLY A 349 14.66 -25.67 -26.34
N GLU A 350 14.29 -26.45 -25.31
CA GLU A 350 14.76 -27.84 -25.17
C GLU A 350 13.79 -28.80 -25.89
N THR A 351 13.92 -28.90 -27.22
CA THR A 351 13.39 -30.04 -27.99
C THR A 351 14.25 -31.27 -27.74
N VAL A 352 13.58 -32.40 -27.49
CA VAL A 352 14.16 -33.75 -27.29
C VAL A 352 15.00 -34.21 -28.49
#